data_AF-A0A7Y9JQX6-F1
#
_entry.id   AF-A0A7Y9JQX6-F1
#
_cell.length_a   1.000
_cell.length_b   1.000
_cell.length_c   1.000
_cell.angle_alpha   90.00
_cell.angle_beta   90.00
_cell.angle_gamma   90.00
#
_symmetry.space_group_name_H-M   'P 1'
#
loop_
_entity.id
_entity.type
_entity.pdbx_description
1 polymer ?
#
loop_
_entity_poly.entity_id
_entity_poly.type
_entity_poly.pdbx_seq_one_letter_code
_entity_poly.pdbx_strand_id
1 'polypeptide(L)'
;MSRRLKTILLVGVLVAMVNLPLVGSLLQDRDLRTNGTRVEVAAEPVEVADPSGDELDRLVAVALPDAVVEAVVGEQAEDGAAEAQDERIVVQLEQAAYDDVVASGRAEVVHLPDNPKVYRVTGRETGSTALVTTLAVDAALVVLVGLFLALRHRLRPELRLVATGDLVTTTEADGLLERLEAQSYRVRGSVALVEDDDVVLVVGDRRVRVHLDGHHNPAGRLDHVEVRGTMVG
;
A
#
# COMPACT_ATOMS: atom_id res chain seq x y z
N MET A 1 2.10 7.36 -22.47
CA MET A 1 2.37 7.20 -21.02
C MET A 1 3.27 5.97 -20.82
N SER A 2 4.47 6.12 -20.24
CA SER A 2 5.43 5.01 -20.13
C SER A 2 4.89 3.89 -19.23
N ARG A 3 5.23 2.62 -19.52
CA ARG A 3 4.81 1.46 -18.70
C ARG A 3 5.23 1.64 -17.22
N ARG A 4 6.37 2.29 -16.96
CA ARG A 4 6.86 2.62 -15.62
C ARG A 4 5.93 3.59 -14.88
N LEU A 5 5.43 4.62 -15.56
CA LEU A 5 4.53 5.59 -14.95
C LEU A 5 3.18 4.96 -14.56
N LYS A 6 2.64 4.07 -15.40
CA LYS A 6 1.42 3.32 -15.08
C LYS A 6 1.58 2.43 -13.84
N THR A 7 2.72 1.76 -13.71
CA THR A 7 2.99 0.90 -12.55
C THR A 7 3.16 1.71 -11.27
N ILE A 8 3.90 2.82 -11.30
CA ILE A 8 4.04 3.70 -10.14
C ILE A 8 2.67 4.25 -9.71
N LEU A 9 1.85 4.66 -10.68
CA LEU A 9 0.50 5.16 -10.41
C LEU A 9 -0.38 4.09 -9.76
N LEU A 10 -0.36 2.84 -10.25
CA LEU A 10 -1.12 1.74 -9.69
C LEU A 10 -0.71 1.45 -8.23
N VAL A 11 0.60 1.43 -7.95
CA VAL A 11 1.11 1.22 -6.59
C VAL A 11 0.70 2.36 -5.68
N GLY A 12 0.81 3.60 -6.14
CA GLY A 12 0.37 4.78 -5.39
C GLY A 12 -1.12 4.73 -5.05
N VAL A 13 -1.97 4.30 -6.00
CA VAL A 13 -3.41 4.14 -5.77
C VAL A 13 -3.70 3.04 -4.76
N LEU A 14 -3.01 1.90 -4.84
CA LEU A 14 -3.18 0.78 -3.90
C LEU A 14 -2.83 1.21 -2.46
N VAL A 15 -1.68 1.87 -2.28
CA VAL A 15 -1.26 2.41 -0.98
C VAL A 15 -2.28 3.45 -0.48
N ALA A 16 -2.75 4.34 -1.35
CA ALA A 16 -3.75 5.33 -0.99
C ALA A 16 -5.08 4.70 -0.55
N MET A 17 -5.55 3.64 -1.21
CA MET A 17 -6.77 2.92 -0.82
C MET A 17 -6.64 2.26 0.56
N VAL A 18 -5.48 1.65 0.85
CA VAL A 18 -5.24 1.01 2.15
C VAL A 18 -5.16 2.05 3.27
N ASN A 19 -4.59 3.22 3.00
CA ASN A 19 -4.44 4.30 3.97
C ASN A 19 -5.66 5.23 4.11
N LEU A 20 -6.66 5.09 3.24
CA LEU A 20 -7.82 5.98 3.20
C LEU A 20 -8.56 6.08 4.56
N PRO A 21 -8.74 4.97 5.32
CA PRO A 21 -9.32 5.04 6.67
C PRO A 21 -8.49 5.87 7.65
N LEU A 22 -7.15 5.80 7.57
CA LEU A 22 -6.25 6.57 8.44
C LEU A 22 -6.25 8.06 8.09
N VAL A 23 -6.33 8.39 6.81
CA VAL A 23 -6.47 9.79 6.37
C VAL A 23 -7.78 10.36 6.89
N GLY A 24 -8.87 9.58 6.82
CA GLY A 24 -10.17 9.96 7.38
C GLY A 24 -10.10 10.25 8.88
N SER A 25 -9.47 9.38 9.67
CA SER A 25 -9.38 9.58 11.12
C SER A 25 -8.51 10.78 11.52
N LEU A 26 -7.41 11.03 10.78
CA LEU A 26 -6.56 12.19 11.00
C LEU A 26 -7.28 13.51 10.69
N LEU A 27 -8.10 13.52 9.63
CA LEU A 27 -8.91 14.69 9.29
C LEU A 27 -9.99 14.95 10.34
N GLN A 28 -10.69 13.91 10.80
CA GLN A 28 -11.67 14.04 11.88
C GLN A 28 -11.06 14.55 13.18
N ASP A 29 -9.87 14.07 13.55
CA ASP A 29 -9.19 14.54 14.77
C ASP A 29 -8.73 16.01 14.62
N ARG A 30 -8.28 16.40 13.43
CA ARG A 30 -7.96 17.80 13.15
C ARG A 30 -9.20 18.70 13.26
N ASP A 31 -10.32 18.26 12.71
CA ASP A 31 -11.58 19.00 12.78
C ASP A 31 -12.08 19.10 14.21
N LEU A 32 -12.02 18.02 15.00
CA LEU A 32 -12.35 18.04 16.42
C LEU A 32 -11.49 19.03 17.22
N ARG A 33 -10.18 19.13 16.91
CA ARG A 33 -9.29 20.08 17.58
C ARG A 33 -9.58 21.53 17.23
N THR A 34 -9.98 21.79 15.98
CA THR A 34 -10.13 23.15 15.45
C THR A 34 -11.55 23.68 15.66
N ASN A 35 -12.55 22.84 15.44
CA ASN A 35 -13.97 23.20 15.40
C ASN A 35 -14.81 22.49 16.47
N GLY A 36 -14.21 21.64 17.31
CA GLY A 36 -14.94 20.89 18.32
C GLY A 36 -15.37 21.74 19.52
N THR A 37 -16.57 21.44 20.01
CA THR A 37 -17.11 21.97 21.27
C THR A 37 -16.72 21.04 22.42
N ARG A 38 -16.16 21.62 23.47
CA ARG A 38 -15.72 20.92 24.68
C ARG A 38 -16.82 20.99 25.74
N VAL A 39 -17.19 19.85 26.30
CA VAL A 39 -18.20 19.74 27.35
C VAL A 39 -17.67 18.85 28.46
N GLU A 40 -17.72 19.33 29.70
CA GLU A 40 -17.44 18.50 30.87
C GLU A 40 -18.66 17.66 31.23
N VAL A 41 -18.43 16.36 31.42
CA VAL A 41 -19.46 15.36 31.69
C VAL A 41 -19.07 14.54 32.91
N ALA A 42 -20.06 13.93 33.56
CA ALA A 42 -19.82 13.05 34.70
C ALA A 42 -19.04 11.81 34.26
N ALA A 43 -18.05 11.43 35.07
CA ALA A 43 -17.21 10.27 34.80
C ALA A 43 -16.87 9.52 36.09
N GLU A 44 -16.97 8.19 36.06
CA GLU A 44 -16.78 7.33 37.24
C GLU A 44 -15.83 6.18 36.89
N PRO A 45 -14.80 5.90 37.70
CA PRO A 45 -13.95 4.73 37.52
C PRO A 45 -14.75 3.44 37.59
N VAL A 46 -14.46 2.49 36.71
CA VAL A 46 -15.10 1.17 36.70
C VAL A 46 -14.03 0.11 36.85
N GLU A 47 -14.20 -0.76 37.85
CA GLU A 47 -13.43 -1.98 37.95
C GLU A 47 -14.13 -3.07 37.13
N VAL A 48 -13.57 -3.41 35.97
CA VAL A 48 -14.03 -4.56 35.20
C VAL A 48 -13.09 -5.71 35.50
N ALA A 49 -13.61 -6.78 36.12
CA ALA A 49 -12.89 -8.03 36.24
C ALA A 49 -12.79 -8.67 34.84
N ASP A 50 -11.62 -8.58 34.21
CA ASP A 50 -11.39 -9.17 32.90
C ASP A 50 -11.23 -10.71 33.04
N PRO A 51 -12.05 -11.53 32.34
CA PRO A 51 -11.88 -12.99 32.34
C PRO A 51 -10.61 -13.46 31.61
N SER A 52 -9.91 -12.58 30.89
CA SER A 52 -8.71 -12.92 30.10
C SER A 52 -7.37 -12.74 30.84
N GLY A 53 -7.39 -12.18 32.06
CA GLY A 53 -6.21 -12.06 32.92
C GLY A 53 -5.27 -10.88 32.59
N ASP A 54 -5.59 -10.07 31.59
CA ASP A 54 -5.00 -8.74 31.42
C ASP A 54 -5.72 -7.77 32.37
N GLU A 55 -4.96 -7.16 33.28
CA GLU A 55 -5.46 -6.09 34.15
C GLU A 55 -5.68 -4.86 33.25
N LEU A 56 -6.92 -4.65 32.77
CA LEU A 56 -7.29 -3.41 32.10
C LEU A 56 -7.38 -2.30 33.15
N ASP A 57 -6.20 -1.81 33.55
CA ASP A 57 -6.09 -0.69 34.45
C ASP A 57 -6.65 0.57 33.78
N ARG A 58 -7.40 1.36 34.58
CA ARG A 58 -7.88 2.71 34.25
C ARG A 58 -9.09 2.79 33.30
N LEU A 59 -10.09 1.94 33.53
CA LEU A 59 -11.39 2.05 32.88
C LEU A 59 -12.28 3.08 33.59
N VAL A 60 -12.97 3.91 32.80
CA VAL A 60 -13.88 4.95 33.28
C VAL A 60 -15.17 4.91 32.47
N ALA A 61 -16.31 4.90 33.14
CA ALA A 61 -17.61 5.15 32.55
C ALA A 61 -17.82 6.66 32.43
N VAL A 62 -17.95 7.17 31.20
CA VAL A 62 -18.10 8.60 30.89
C VAL A 62 -19.48 8.84 30.32
N ALA A 63 -20.24 9.76 30.91
CA ALA A 63 -21.53 10.19 30.38
C ALA A 63 -21.36 10.95 29.06
N LEU A 64 -22.19 10.69 28.06
CA LEU A 64 -22.18 11.40 26.79
C LEU A 64 -23.01 12.69 26.89
N PRO A 65 -22.62 13.78 26.22
CA PRO A 65 -23.46 14.98 26.11
C PRO A 65 -24.78 14.69 25.40
N ASP A 66 -25.87 15.37 25.79
CA ASP A 66 -27.21 15.18 25.22
C ASP A 66 -27.23 15.25 23.68
N ALA A 67 -26.48 16.20 23.09
CA ALA A 67 -26.36 16.35 21.64
C ALA A 67 -25.74 15.12 20.95
N VAL A 68 -24.84 14.41 21.63
CA VAL A 68 -24.21 13.18 21.14
C VAL A 68 -25.18 12.00 21.33
N VAL A 69 -25.85 11.92 22.48
CA VAL A 69 -26.85 10.88 22.76
C VAL A 69 -27.98 10.96 21.73
N GLU A 70 -28.53 12.14 21.48
CA GLU A 70 -29.60 12.35 20.49
C GLU A 70 -29.16 11.95 19.07
N ALA A 71 -27.94 12.31 18.68
CA ALA A 71 -27.41 11.99 17.35
C ALA A 71 -27.10 10.49 17.15
N VAL A 72 -26.77 9.76 18.22
CA VAL A 72 -26.46 8.31 18.17
C VAL A 72 -27.72 7.47 18.34
N VAL A 73 -28.60 7.84 19.28
CA VAL A 73 -29.85 7.13 19.59
C VAL A 73 -30.94 7.41 18.55
N GLY A 74 -31.01 8.63 18.01
CA GLY A 74 -32.02 9.03 17.03
C GLY A 74 -32.04 8.18 15.75
N GLU A 75 -30.88 7.63 15.34
CA GLU A 75 -30.77 6.79 14.14
C GLU A 75 -31.00 5.30 14.46
N GLN A 76 -30.67 4.84 15.66
CA GLN A 76 -30.92 3.43 16.07
C GLN A 76 -32.39 3.13 16.35
N ALA A 77 -33.16 4.15 16.72
CA ALA A 77 -34.62 4.05 16.80
C ALA A 77 -35.26 3.80 15.42
N GLU A 78 -34.63 4.23 14.32
CA GLU A 78 -35.09 3.95 12.96
C GLU A 78 -34.76 2.51 12.52
N ASP A 79 -33.66 1.93 13.01
CA ASP A 79 -33.21 0.57 12.69
C ASP A 79 -33.78 -0.54 13.62
N GLY A 80 -34.69 -0.20 14.54
CA GLY A 80 -35.44 -1.16 15.34
C GLY A 80 -34.60 -1.93 16.38
N ALA A 81 -33.46 -1.39 16.81
CA ALA A 81 -32.63 -1.97 17.85
C ALA A 81 -33.23 -1.74 19.25
N ALA A 82 -33.26 -2.79 20.07
CA ALA A 82 -33.86 -2.77 21.40
C ALA A 82 -33.20 -1.74 22.33
N GLU A 83 -34.06 -1.03 23.07
CA GLU A 83 -33.77 -0.13 24.19
C GLU A 83 -32.65 -0.65 25.10
N ALA A 84 -31.43 -0.12 24.92
CA ALA A 84 -30.41 0.04 25.95
C ALA A 84 -29.15 0.63 25.30
N GLN A 85 -29.10 1.95 25.15
CA GLN A 85 -27.81 2.64 25.07
C GLN A 85 -27.71 3.42 26.35
N ASP A 86 -27.01 2.85 27.34
CA ASP A 86 -26.60 3.61 28.51
C ASP A 86 -26.02 4.94 28.02
N GLU A 87 -26.46 6.06 28.60
CA GLU A 87 -25.92 7.41 28.35
C GLU A 87 -24.41 7.51 28.68
N ARG A 88 -23.76 6.38 29.00
CA ARG A 88 -22.41 6.24 29.47
C ARG A 88 -21.66 5.24 28.60
N ILE A 89 -20.43 5.59 28.24
CA ILE A 89 -19.50 4.71 27.54
C ILE A 89 -18.32 4.36 28.44
N VAL A 90 -17.86 3.11 28.39
CA VAL A 90 -16.63 2.70 29.09
C VAL A 90 -15.44 2.95 28.18
N VAL A 91 -14.49 3.75 28.67
CA VAL A 91 -13.26 4.10 27.95
C VAL A 91 -12.04 3.87 28.83
N GLN A 92 -10.94 3.48 28.21
CA GLN A 92 -9.63 3.43 28.86
C GLN A 92 -8.94 4.78 28.72
N LEU A 93 -8.49 5.33 29.84
CA LEU A 93 -7.81 6.63 29.90
C LEU A 93 -6.31 6.45 30.17
N GLU A 94 -5.52 7.40 29.67
CA GLU A 94 -4.14 7.59 30.06
C GLU A 94 -4.05 7.95 31.55
N GLN A 95 -2.94 7.62 32.21
CA GLN A 95 -2.78 7.76 33.66
C GLN A 95 -3.14 9.15 34.19
N ALA A 96 -2.63 10.21 33.56
CA ALA A 96 -2.88 11.58 34.00
C ALA A 96 -4.38 11.94 33.94
N ALA A 97 -5.07 11.53 32.86
CA ALA A 97 -6.49 11.80 32.70
C ALA A 97 -7.35 10.93 33.62
N TYR A 98 -6.92 9.70 33.92
CA TYR A 98 -7.56 8.86 34.92
C TYR A 98 -7.47 9.49 36.32
N ASP A 99 -6.28 9.96 36.72
CA ASP A 99 -6.05 10.61 38.01
C ASP A 99 -6.92 11.88 38.14
N ASP A 100 -7.04 12.66 37.06
CA ASP A 100 -7.92 13.84 37.00
C ASP A 100 -9.40 13.47 37.16
N VAL A 101 -9.87 12.39 36.54
CA VAL A 101 -11.24 11.89 36.70
C VAL A 101 -11.46 11.38 38.13
N VAL A 102 -10.52 10.63 38.71
CA VAL A 102 -10.62 10.16 40.10
C VAL A 102 -10.70 11.33 41.07
N ALA A 103 -9.97 12.42 40.80
CA ALA A 103 -9.98 13.62 41.64
C ALA A 103 -11.23 14.49 41.46
N SER A 104 -11.74 14.63 40.23
CA SER A 104 -12.78 15.61 39.88
C SER A 104 -14.17 15.02 39.65
N GLY A 105 -14.26 13.72 39.40
CA GLY A 105 -15.48 13.02 38.96
C GLY A 105 -15.98 13.45 37.58
N ARG A 106 -15.14 14.11 36.78
CA ARG A 106 -15.50 14.69 35.48
C ARG A 106 -14.49 14.33 34.40
N ALA A 107 -14.99 14.11 33.20
CA ALA A 107 -14.20 13.97 31.99
C ALA A 107 -14.61 15.03 30.96
N GLU A 108 -13.67 15.44 30.11
CA GLU A 108 -13.96 16.34 29.00
C GLU A 108 -14.28 15.52 27.74
N VAL A 109 -15.44 15.80 27.12
CA VAL A 109 -15.85 15.25 25.83
C VAL A 109 -15.88 16.36 24.80
N VAL A 110 -15.18 16.15 23.70
CA VAL A 110 -15.14 17.05 22.55
C VAL A 110 -15.96 16.46 21.42
N HIS A 111 -16.91 17.20 20.87
CA HIS A 111 -17.71 16.76 19.73
C HIS A 111 -17.82 17.85 18.66
N LEU A 112 -18.10 17.46 17.41
CA LEU A 112 -18.36 18.44 16.35
C LEU A 112 -19.81 18.96 16.45
N PRO A 113 -20.03 20.29 16.48
CA PRO A 113 -21.39 20.86 16.56
C PRO A 113 -22.27 20.46 15.37
N ASP A 114 -21.70 20.48 14.17
CA ASP A 114 -22.42 20.17 12.93
C ASP A 114 -22.59 18.66 12.71
N ASN A 115 -21.84 17.83 13.44
CA ASN A 115 -21.92 16.37 13.37
C ASN A 115 -21.55 15.74 14.74
N PRO A 116 -22.48 15.71 15.70
CA PRO A 116 -22.21 15.25 17.08
C PRO A 116 -21.79 13.77 17.18
N LYS A 117 -22.00 12.97 16.12
CA LYS A 117 -21.53 11.59 16.03
C LYS A 117 -20.00 11.48 16.07
N VAL A 118 -19.31 12.52 15.62
CA VAL A 118 -17.87 12.61 15.72
C VAL A 118 -17.56 13.24 17.08
N TYR A 119 -17.18 12.39 18.05
CA TYR A 119 -16.80 12.81 19.38
C TYR A 119 -15.54 12.08 19.88
N ARG A 120 -14.88 12.67 20.87
CA ARG A 120 -13.69 12.16 21.52
C ARG A 120 -13.70 12.49 23.01
N VAL A 121 -13.39 11.50 23.85
CA VAL A 121 -13.08 11.74 25.26
C VAL A 121 -11.62 12.15 25.39
N THR A 122 -11.35 13.28 26.03
CA THR A 122 -10.00 13.79 26.28
C THR A 122 -9.24 12.83 27.18
N GLY A 123 -7.97 12.55 26.86
CA GLY A 123 -7.13 11.63 27.62
C GLY A 123 -7.39 10.15 27.37
N ARG A 124 -8.26 9.79 26.40
CA ARG A 124 -8.42 8.41 25.95
C ARG A 124 -7.12 7.89 25.32
N GLU A 125 -6.70 6.69 25.74
CA GLU A 125 -5.55 6.02 25.17
C GLU A 125 -5.82 5.69 23.69
N THR A 126 -5.26 6.48 22.78
CA THR A 126 -5.24 6.17 21.35
C THR A 126 -4.03 5.30 21.06
N GLY A 127 -4.21 3.98 21.11
CA GLY A 127 -3.16 3.03 20.76
C GLY A 127 -2.58 3.34 19.37
N SER A 128 -1.33 3.79 19.33
CA SER A 128 -0.58 4.00 18.08
C SER A 128 -0.33 2.70 17.32
N THR A 129 -0.59 1.55 17.96
CA THR A 129 -0.50 0.21 17.40
C THR A 129 -1.26 0.07 16.10
N ALA A 130 -2.51 0.55 16.01
CA ALA A 130 -3.29 0.45 14.77
C ALA A 130 -2.61 1.19 13.58
N LEU A 131 -2.06 2.37 13.85
CA LEU A 131 -1.36 3.16 12.84
C LEU A 131 -0.02 2.51 12.45
N VAL A 132 0.76 2.04 13.42
CA VAL A 132 2.05 1.35 13.20
C VAL A 132 1.85 0.06 12.42
N THR A 133 0.83 -0.74 12.77
CA THR A 133 0.53 -2.00 12.07
C THR A 133 0.16 -1.73 10.61
N THR A 134 -0.67 -0.73 10.35
CA THR A 134 -1.06 -0.38 8.98
C THR A 134 0.14 0.09 8.17
N LEU A 135 0.97 0.97 8.74
CA LEU A 135 2.19 1.46 8.10
C LEU A 135 3.18 0.31 7.80
N ALA A 136 3.30 -0.66 8.70
CA ALA A 136 4.14 -1.85 8.50
C ALA A 136 3.63 -2.73 7.36
N VAL A 137 2.31 -2.92 7.24
CA VAL A 137 1.69 -3.67 6.14
C VAL A 137 1.95 -2.96 4.81
N ASP A 138 1.81 -1.63 4.75
CA ASP A 138 2.09 -0.85 3.55
C ASP A 138 3.56 -0.92 3.15
N ALA A 139 4.47 -0.81 4.12
CA ALA A 139 5.90 -0.97 3.87
C ALA A 139 6.20 -2.36 3.28
N ALA A 140 5.61 -3.42 3.85
CA ALA A 140 5.77 -4.78 3.32
C ALA A 140 5.24 -4.91 1.90
N LEU A 141 4.08 -4.31 1.60
CA LEU A 141 3.49 -4.32 0.26
C LEU A 141 4.37 -3.59 -0.76
N VAL A 142 4.87 -2.40 -0.41
CA VAL A 142 5.79 -1.63 -1.27
C VAL A 142 7.06 -2.42 -1.53
N VAL A 143 7.62 -3.08 -0.51
CA VAL A 143 8.80 -3.95 -0.65
C VAL A 143 8.50 -5.14 -1.55
N LEU A 144 7.39 -5.84 -1.37
CA LEU A 144 7.00 -6.99 -2.19
C LEU A 144 6.79 -6.60 -3.65
N VAL A 145 6.07 -5.50 -3.90
CA VAL A 145 5.85 -5.01 -5.26
C VAL A 145 7.15 -4.52 -5.89
N GLY A 146 7.96 -3.77 -5.15
CA GLY A 146 9.28 -3.32 -5.60
C GLY A 146 10.19 -4.50 -5.95
N LEU A 147 10.22 -5.53 -5.11
CA LEU A 147 10.98 -6.75 -5.33
C LEU A 147 10.46 -7.51 -6.57
N PHE A 148 9.13 -7.66 -6.71
CA PHE A 148 8.53 -8.29 -7.88
C PHE A 148 8.91 -7.54 -9.17
N LEU A 149 8.86 -6.21 -9.16
CA LEU A 149 9.22 -5.39 -10.32
C LEU A 149 10.72 -5.46 -10.63
N ALA A 150 11.59 -5.48 -9.61
CA ALA A 150 13.02 -5.64 -9.77
C ALA A 150 13.38 -7.02 -10.35
N LEU A 151 12.73 -8.08 -9.87
CA LEU A 151 12.93 -9.46 -10.33
C LEU A 151 12.26 -9.75 -11.68
N ARG A 152 11.21 -9.01 -12.06
CA ARG A 152 10.50 -9.19 -13.33
C ARG A 152 11.41 -9.10 -14.55
N HIS A 153 12.50 -8.33 -14.46
CA HIS A 153 13.49 -8.25 -15.54
C HIS A 153 14.35 -9.51 -15.67
N ARG A 154 14.59 -10.24 -14.58
CA ARG A 154 15.32 -11.52 -14.58
C ARG A 154 14.45 -12.72 -14.96
N LEU A 155 13.14 -12.62 -14.77
CA LEU A 155 12.18 -13.71 -15.03
C LEU A 155 11.63 -13.72 -16.47
N ARG A 156 12.09 -12.84 -17.36
CA ARG A 156 11.65 -12.90 -18.76
C ARG A 156 12.33 -14.10 -19.43
N PRO A 157 11.57 -15.05 -20.00
CA PRO A 157 12.16 -16.14 -20.77
C PRO A 157 12.98 -15.54 -21.91
N GLU A 158 14.28 -15.84 -21.92
CA GLU A 158 15.19 -15.45 -22.99
C GLU A 158 15.03 -16.46 -24.13
N LEU A 159 14.65 -15.98 -25.31
CA LEU A 159 14.63 -16.82 -26.51
C LEU A 159 16.07 -17.11 -26.91
N ARG A 160 16.41 -18.37 -27.17
CA ARG A 160 17.74 -18.75 -27.62
C ARG A 160 17.75 -18.88 -29.13
N LEU A 161 18.70 -18.24 -29.78
CA LEU A 161 18.92 -18.31 -31.23
C LEU A 161 20.34 -18.80 -31.44
N VAL A 162 20.55 -19.83 -32.25
CA VAL A 162 21.89 -20.19 -32.73
C VAL A 162 22.09 -19.48 -34.06
N ALA A 163 23.12 -18.63 -34.14
CA ALA A 163 23.45 -17.90 -35.36
C ALA A 163 23.79 -18.87 -36.48
N THR A 164 23.26 -18.61 -37.67
CA THR A 164 23.61 -19.35 -38.90
C THR A 164 24.45 -18.48 -39.84
N GLY A 165 24.86 -17.31 -39.38
CA GLY A 165 25.62 -16.31 -40.12
C GLY A 165 26.04 -15.16 -39.22
N ASP A 166 26.93 -14.32 -39.75
CA ASP A 166 27.49 -13.18 -39.02
C ASP A 166 26.44 -12.14 -38.66
N LEU A 167 26.70 -11.43 -37.56
CA LEU A 167 25.88 -10.29 -37.16
C LEU A 167 26.19 -9.12 -38.09
N VAL A 168 25.16 -8.40 -38.50
CA VAL A 168 25.28 -7.22 -39.35
C VAL A 168 24.79 -6.01 -38.57
N THR A 169 25.62 -4.98 -38.43
CA THR A 169 25.18 -3.69 -37.86
C THR A 169 24.14 -3.07 -38.76
N THR A 170 23.05 -2.60 -38.18
CA THR A 170 21.95 -1.92 -38.88
C THR A 170 21.70 -0.56 -38.24
N THR A 171 21.18 0.39 -39.00
CA THR A 171 20.75 1.70 -38.50
C THR A 171 19.28 1.69 -38.08
N GLU A 172 18.56 0.59 -38.35
CA GLU A 172 17.13 0.48 -38.06
C GLU A 172 16.91 0.09 -36.60
N ALA A 173 16.33 1.01 -35.83
CA ALA A 173 16.15 0.85 -34.39
C ALA A 173 14.93 0.00 -34.00
N ASP A 174 14.03 -0.29 -34.94
CA ASP A 174 12.81 -1.03 -34.66
C ASP A 174 13.12 -2.51 -34.43
N GLY A 175 12.67 -3.07 -33.29
CA GLY A 175 12.85 -4.49 -33.00
C GLY A 175 12.06 -5.38 -33.97
N LEU A 176 12.73 -6.27 -34.69
CA LEU A 176 12.11 -7.23 -35.60
C LEU A 176 12.39 -8.67 -35.14
N LEU A 177 11.34 -9.48 -35.07
CA LEU A 177 11.44 -10.93 -34.91
C LEU A 177 10.59 -11.58 -36.00
N GLU A 178 11.21 -11.84 -37.14
CA GLU A 178 10.54 -12.39 -38.32
C GLU A 178 10.89 -13.87 -38.46
N ARG A 179 9.89 -14.72 -38.65
CA ARG A 179 10.09 -16.14 -38.96
C ARG A 179 10.27 -16.27 -40.47
N LEU A 180 11.40 -16.82 -40.90
CA LEU A 180 11.68 -17.05 -42.32
C LEU A 180 11.06 -18.39 -42.75
N GLU A 181 11.60 -19.50 -42.25
CA GLU A 181 11.17 -20.85 -42.59
C GLU A 181 11.37 -21.80 -41.40
N ALA A 182 10.42 -22.70 -41.13
CA ALA A 182 10.50 -23.69 -40.05
C ALA A 182 10.98 -23.08 -38.70
N GLN A 183 12.22 -23.34 -38.27
CA GLN A 183 12.79 -22.77 -37.04
C GLN A 183 13.81 -21.65 -37.28
N SER A 184 13.94 -21.18 -38.53
CA SER A 184 14.81 -20.08 -38.91
C SER A 184 14.13 -18.73 -38.72
N TYR A 185 14.82 -17.81 -38.07
CA TYR A 185 14.36 -16.47 -37.74
C TYR A 185 15.39 -15.42 -38.15
N ARG A 186 14.87 -14.26 -38.56
CA ARG A 186 15.60 -13.01 -38.70
C ARG A 186 15.29 -12.14 -37.49
N VAL A 187 16.32 -11.79 -36.74
CA VAL A 187 16.21 -11.02 -35.49
C VAL A 187 16.95 -9.71 -35.65
N ARG A 188 16.25 -8.59 -35.45
CA ARG A 188 16.83 -7.24 -35.41
C ARG A 188 16.59 -6.62 -34.06
N GLY A 189 17.64 -6.15 -33.39
CA GLY A 189 17.53 -5.62 -32.04
C GLY A 189 18.75 -4.82 -31.60
N SER A 190 18.64 -4.22 -30.43
CA SER A 190 19.75 -3.50 -29.80
C SER A 190 20.56 -4.42 -28.90
N VAL A 191 21.89 -4.32 -28.97
CA VAL A 191 22.81 -5.12 -28.16
C VAL A 191 22.77 -4.64 -26.70
N ALA A 192 22.31 -5.50 -25.80
CA ALA A 192 22.33 -5.23 -24.36
C ALA A 192 23.58 -5.75 -23.65
N LEU A 193 24.08 -6.91 -24.09
CA LEU A 193 25.23 -7.60 -23.53
C LEU A 193 25.99 -8.32 -24.66
N VAL A 194 27.32 -8.27 -24.60
CA VAL A 194 28.22 -9.05 -25.44
C VAL A 194 29.05 -9.90 -24.48
N GLU A 195 28.99 -11.22 -24.67
CA GLU A 195 29.80 -12.25 -24.01
C GLU A 195 30.70 -12.89 -25.09
N ASP A 196 31.60 -13.81 -24.71
CA ASP A 196 32.61 -14.35 -25.63
C ASP A 196 31.98 -15.10 -26.83
N ASP A 197 30.95 -15.92 -26.58
CA ASP A 197 30.24 -16.71 -27.61
C ASP A 197 28.74 -16.36 -27.72
N ASP A 198 28.27 -15.36 -26.96
CA ASP A 198 26.86 -15.02 -26.86
C ASP A 198 26.62 -13.51 -26.94
N VAL A 199 25.54 -13.12 -27.63
CA VAL A 199 25.09 -11.72 -27.70
C VAL A 199 23.62 -11.65 -27.30
N VAL A 200 23.29 -10.77 -26.35
CA VAL A 200 21.91 -10.58 -25.90
C VAL A 200 21.31 -9.37 -26.59
N LEU A 201 20.32 -9.61 -27.45
CA LEU A 201 19.57 -8.60 -28.17
C LEU A 201 18.26 -8.27 -27.46
N VAL A 202 17.93 -6.99 -27.41
CA VAL A 202 16.62 -6.49 -27.00
C VAL A 202 15.79 -6.24 -28.25
N VAL A 203 14.67 -6.96 -28.37
CA VAL A 203 13.76 -6.94 -29.52
C VAL A 203 12.37 -6.61 -29.01
N GLY A 204 11.97 -5.33 -29.10
CA GLY A 204 10.71 -4.86 -28.54
C GLY A 204 10.63 -5.07 -27.03
N ASP A 205 9.78 -5.99 -26.57
CA ASP A 205 9.67 -6.38 -25.16
C ASP A 205 10.27 -7.76 -24.83
N ARG A 206 11.01 -8.36 -25.77
CA ARG A 206 11.67 -9.66 -25.59
C ARG A 206 13.19 -9.50 -25.56
N ARG A 207 13.85 -10.51 -24.98
CA ARG A 207 15.30 -10.67 -25.06
C ARG A 207 15.60 -11.93 -25.84
N VAL A 208 16.52 -11.83 -26.79
CA VAL A 208 17.00 -12.96 -27.59
C VAL A 208 18.49 -13.11 -27.28
N ARG A 209 18.88 -14.25 -26.70
CA ARG A 209 20.28 -14.62 -26.54
C ARG A 209 20.71 -15.37 -27.81
N VAL A 210 21.67 -14.79 -28.51
CA VAL A 210 22.21 -15.28 -29.77
C VAL A 210 23.54 -15.96 -29.49
N HIS A 211 23.59 -17.27 -29.64
CA HIS A 211 24.83 -18.03 -29.61
C HIS A 211 25.53 -17.90 -30.97
N LEU A 212 26.77 -17.43 -31.00
CA LEU A 212 27.47 -17.07 -32.22
C LEU A 212 27.96 -18.30 -33.01
N ASP A 213 28.24 -19.43 -32.37
CA ASP A 213 28.75 -20.65 -33.03
C ASP A 213 29.95 -20.37 -33.98
N GLY A 214 30.86 -19.48 -33.56
CA GLY A 214 32.03 -19.06 -34.34
C GLY A 214 31.77 -17.93 -35.36
N HIS A 215 30.54 -17.42 -35.47
CA HIS A 215 30.21 -16.28 -36.32
C HIS A 215 30.69 -14.94 -35.73
N HIS A 216 31.05 -14.02 -36.62
CA HIS A 216 31.63 -12.73 -36.21
C HIS A 216 30.56 -11.75 -35.70
N ASN A 217 30.87 -11.07 -34.59
CA ASN A 217 30.08 -9.96 -34.09
C ASN A 217 30.84 -8.63 -34.30
N PRO A 218 30.45 -7.78 -35.26
CA PRO A 218 31.08 -6.48 -35.48
C PRO A 218 30.60 -5.38 -34.52
N ALA A 219 29.62 -5.66 -33.64
CA ALA A 219 28.89 -4.64 -32.91
C ALA A 219 29.28 -4.53 -31.43
N GLY A 220 29.33 -3.28 -30.95
CA GLY A 220 29.52 -2.93 -29.55
C GLY A 220 28.21 -2.87 -28.76
N ARG A 221 28.33 -2.52 -27.48
CA ARG A 221 27.18 -2.37 -26.58
C ARG A 221 26.33 -1.18 -27.02
N LEU A 222 25.00 -1.34 -27.04
CA LEU A 222 24.00 -0.37 -27.50
C LEU A 222 23.88 -0.20 -29.04
N ASP A 223 24.71 -0.88 -29.83
CA ASP A 223 24.55 -0.89 -31.28
C ASP A 223 23.33 -1.70 -31.70
N HIS A 224 22.78 -1.37 -32.87
CA HIS A 224 21.69 -2.12 -33.48
C HIS A 224 22.26 -3.15 -34.45
N VAL A 225 21.82 -4.40 -34.32
CA VAL A 225 22.27 -5.50 -35.16
C VAL A 225 21.12 -6.33 -35.69
N GLU A 226 21.39 -6.98 -36.81
CA GLU A 226 20.58 -8.00 -37.40
C GLU A 226 21.34 -9.32 -37.44
N VAL A 227 20.66 -10.42 -37.12
CA VAL A 227 21.18 -11.77 -37.22
C VAL A 227 20.13 -12.72 -37.76
N ARG A 228 20.57 -13.73 -38.50
CA ARG A 228 19.75 -14.89 -38.89
C ARG A 228 20.21 -16.11 -38.11
N GLY A 229 19.27 -16.91 -37.66
CA GLY A 229 19.59 -18.11 -36.89
C GLY A 229 18.42 -19.02 -36.67
N THR A 230 18.69 -20.15 -36.03
CA THR A 230 17.67 -21.13 -35.66
C THR A 230 17.25 -20.93 -34.21
N MET A 231 15.95 -20.79 -33.96
CA MET A 231 15.43 -20.63 -32.60
C MET A 231 15.44 -21.97 -31.88
N VAL A 232 16.02 -22.01 -30.68
CA VAL A 232 16.06 -23.18 -29.81
C VAL A 232 15.16 -22.89 -28.60
N GLY A 233 14.13 -23.71 -28.44
CA GLY A 233 13.15 -23.62 -27.35
C GLY A 233 13.61 -24.28 -26.07
#